data_AF-A0A815U614-F1
#
_entry.id   AF-A0A815U614-F1
#
_cell.length_a   1.000
_cell.length_b   1.000
_cell.length_c   1.000
_cell.angle_alpha   90.00
_cell.angle_beta   90.00
_cell.angle_gamma   90.00
#
_symmetry.space_group_name_H-M   'P 1'
#
loop_
_entity.id
_entity.type
_entity.pdbx_description
1 polymer ?
#
loop_
_entity_poly.entity_id
_entity_poly.type
_entity_poly.pdbx_seq_one_letter_code
_entity_poly.pdbx_strand_id
1 'polypeptide(L)'
;MFEATWTGLQPIFDKLKNNPSRITTIIFISDSPVYQFRNKTTFFFLKQYAATNQTTMKWIYLEAGHGKGVADASGATIKRLMDQTVAFHPDESYRNATDLINEVKKKTNIKLFTYSREEIDSLKKNIPSLTAIKGAASLHEVTVKPDGAVYGKDTSFGTERLLELNF
;
A
#
# COMPACT_ATOMS: atom_id res chain seq x y z
N MET A 1 -2.68 0.39 11.33
CA MET A 1 -3.03 -0.59 10.27
C MET A 1 -2.58 -0.10 8.89
N PHE A 2 -2.60 1.20 8.61
CA PHE A 2 -2.11 1.78 7.34
C PHE A 2 -0.59 1.76 7.23
N GLU A 3 0.08 1.93 8.36
CA GLU A 3 1.53 1.91 8.48
C GLU A 3 2.09 0.58 7.97
N ALA A 4 1.40 -0.54 8.26
CA ALA A 4 1.78 -1.86 7.76
C ALA A 4 1.72 -1.95 6.22
N THR A 5 0.73 -1.33 5.58
CA THR A 5 0.65 -1.27 4.11
C THR A 5 1.86 -0.52 3.54
N TRP A 6 2.18 0.65 4.09
CA TRP A 6 3.30 1.46 3.62
C TRP A 6 4.66 0.83 3.94
N THR A 7 4.80 0.16 5.08
CA THR A 7 5.97 -0.66 5.42
C THR A 7 6.15 -1.80 4.40
N GLY A 8 5.06 -2.50 4.05
CA GLY A 8 5.07 -3.55 3.03
C GLY A 8 5.41 -3.08 1.62
N LEU A 9 5.21 -1.80 1.32
CA LEU A 9 5.57 -1.18 0.04
C LEU A 9 7.04 -0.72 -0.01
N GLN A 10 7.78 -0.65 1.12
CA GLN A 10 9.18 -0.21 1.11
C GLN A 10 10.06 -0.97 0.11
N PRO A 11 10.01 -2.32 0.00
CA PRO A 11 10.86 -3.03 -0.96
C PRO A 11 10.57 -2.68 -2.42
N ILE A 12 9.38 -2.16 -2.70
CA ILE A 12 9.03 -1.65 -4.03
C ILE A 12 9.71 -0.29 -4.21
N PHE A 13 9.56 0.63 -3.26
CA PHE A 13 10.21 1.95 -3.32
C PHE A 13 11.74 1.87 -3.36
N ASP A 14 12.35 0.96 -2.61
CA ASP A 14 13.81 0.78 -2.62
C ASP A 14 14.32 0.28 -3.98
N LYS A 15 13.56 -0.60 -4.65
CA LYS A 15 13.87 -1.02 -6.02
C LYS A 15 13.79 0.12 -7.02
N LEU A 16 12.84 1.05 -6.82
CA LEU A 16 12.70 2.23 -7.67
C LEU A 16 13.90 3.17 -7.50
N LYS A 17 14.30 3.44 -6.25
CA LYS A 17 15.49 4.27 -5.96
C LYS A 17 16.76 3.69 -6.56
N ASN A 18 16.94 2.37 -6.47
CA ASN A 18 18.12 1.68 -6.99
C ASN A 18 18.12 1.49 -8.52
N ASN A 19 17.00 1.80 -9.21
CA ASN A 19 16.89 1.77 -10.67
C ASN A 19 16.24 3.06 -11.21
N PRO A 20 16.89 4.22 -11.04
CA PRO A 20 16.21 5.53 -11.09
C PRO A 20 15.79 6.05 -12.49
N SER A 21 15.70 5.24 -13.54
CA SER A 21 15.66 5.78 -14.92
C SER A 21 14.46 5.45 -15.82
N ARG A 22 13.33 4.91 -15.35
CA ARG A 22 12.15 4.70 -16.26
C ARG A 22 10.75 4.92 -15.70
N ILE A 23 10.57 5.01 -14.39
CA ILE A 23 9.22 5.04 -13.81
C ILE A 23 8.86 6.48 -13.47
N THR A 24 8.02 7.08 -14.31
CA THR A 24 7.53 8.45 -14.13
C THR A 24 6.27 8.51 -13.29
N THR A 25 5.50 7.41 -13.27
CA THR A 25 4.20 7.34 -12.62
C THR A 25 4.00 5.99 -11.92
N ILE A 26 3.53 6.03 -10.68
CA ILE A 26 3.05 4.87 -9.92
C ILE A 26 1.53 5.01 -9.75
N ILE A 27 0.79 3.95 -10.06
CA ILE A 27 -0.67 3.92 -9.91
C ILE A 27 -1.04 2.87 -8.88
N PHE A 28 -1.62 3.31 -7.79
CA PHE A 28 -2.27 2.48 -6.78
C PHE A 28 -3.74 2.32 -7.16
N ILE A 29 -4.25 1.09 -7.09
CA ILE A 29 -5.66 0.78 -7.31
C ILE A 29 -6.13 0.03 -6.07
N SER A 30 -7.17 0.53 -5.43
CA SER A 30 -7.79 -0.14 -4.29
C SER A 30 -9.30 0.00 -4.33
N ASP A 31 -9.97 -0.91 -3.65
CA ASP A 31 -11.36 -0.70 -3.26
C ASP A 31 -11.48 0.54 -2.37
N SER A 32 -12.70 1.09 -2.32
CA SER A 32 -12.99 2.38 -1.69
C SER A 32 -13.46 2.36 -0.22
N PRO A 33 -13.04 1.46 0.70
CA PRO A 33 -13.36 1.71 2.11
C PRO A 33 -12.71 3.04 2.52
N VAL A 34 -13.56 4.03 2.78
CA VAL A 34 -13.16 5.42 3.06
C VAL A 34 -12.15 5.48 4.20
N TYR A 35 -12.40 4.72 5.27
CA TYR A 35 -11.52 4.68 6.42
C TYR A 35 -10.19 3.98 6.15
N GLN A 36 -10.09 3.14 5.12
CA GLN A 36 -8.90 2.32 4.88
C GLN A 36 -7.85 3.00 3.97
N PHE A 37 -8.27 3.57 2.85
CA PHE A 37 -7.33 4.13 1.87
C PHE A 37 -7.57 5.60 1.55
N ARG A 38 -8.71 6.19 1.92
CA ARG A 38 -9.05 7.61 1.72
C ARG A 38 -8.83 8.41 3.02
N ASN A 39 -7.61 8.34 3.57
CA ASN A 39 -7.27 9.00 4.84
C ASN A 39 -6.03 9.91 4.74
N LYS A 40 -5.91 10.82 5.71
CA LYS A 40 -4.83 11.82 5.79
C LYS A 40 -3.42 11.21 5.77
N THR A 41 -3.24 10.06 6.44
CA THR A 41 -1.95 9.35 6.49
C THR A 41 -1.52 8.83 5.12
N THR A 42 -2.47 8.33 4.33
CA THR A 42 -2.20 7.86 2.96
C THR A 42 -1.75 9.02 2.07
N PHE A 43 -2.40 10.17 2.17
CA PHE A 43 -2.02 11.36 1.40
C PHE A 43 -0.67 11.94 1.81
N PHE A 44 -0.35 11.91 3.11
CA PHE A 44 0.98 12.27 3.60
C PHE A 44 2.06 11.38 2.97
N PHE A 45 1.90 10.05 3.02
CA PHE A 45 2.88 9.15 2.43
C PHE A 45 2.96 9.28 0.90
N LEU A 46 1.84 9.43 0.20
CA LEU A 46 1.85 9.70 -1.25
C LEU A 46 2.69 10.94 -1.58
N LYS A 47 2.51 12.03 -0.84
CA LYS A 47 3.31 13.26 -1.01
C LYS A 47 4.78 13.05 -0.71
N GLN A 48 5.10 12.40 0.41
CA GLN A 48 6.47 12.12 0.81
C GLN A 48 7.20 11.25 -0.24
N TYR A 49 6.58 10.16 -0.69
CA TYR A 49 7.17 9.25 -1.65
C TYR A 49 7.21 9.81 -3.08
N ALA A 50 6.20 10.60 -3.50
CA ALA A 50 6.21 11.26 -4.80
C ALA A 50 7.43 12.19 -4.94
N ALA A 51 7.66 13.03 -3.92
CA ALA A 51 8.82 13.91 -3.86
C ALA A 51 10.15 13.13 -3.76
N THR A 52 10.24 12.16 -2.85
CA THR A 52 11.49 11.39 -2.62
C THR A 52 11.91 10.60 -3.86
N ASN A 53 10.96 10.02 -4.59
CA ASN A 53 11.26 9.21 -5.76
C ASN A 53 11.21 9.99 -7.07
N GLN A 54 10.89 11.29 -7.04
CA GLN A 54 10.68 12.12 -8.23
C GLN A 54 9.67 11.48 -9.21
N THR A 55 8.57 10.95 -8.68
CA THR A 55 7.52 10.26 -9.46
C THR A 55 6.14 10.84 -9.19
N THR A 56 5.29 10.82 -10.21
CA THR A 56 3.86 11.08 -10.00
C THR A 56 3.23 9.87 -9.35
N MET A 57 2.51 10.04 -8.25
CA MET A 57 1.77 8.96 -7.61
C MET A 57 0.28 9.21 -7.75
N LYS A 58 -0.43 8.21 -8.27
CA LYS A 58 -1.89 8.24 -8.43
C LYS A 58 -2.52 7.16 -7.58
N TRP A 59 -3.59 7.48 -6.88
CA TRP A 59 -4.42 6.49 -6.20
C TRP A 59 -5.82 6.55 -6.79
N ILE A 60 -6.25 5.44 -7.39
CA ILE A 60 -7.56 5.26 -7.98
C ILE A 60 -8.39 4.39 -7.04
N TYR A 61 -9.56 4.89 -6.68
CA TYR A 61 -10.48 4.24 -5.76
C TYR A 61 -11.66 3.64 -6.53
N LEU A 62 -11.73 2.31 -6.58
CA LEU A 62 -12.80 1.56 -7.27
C LEU A 62 -14.06 1.47 -6.42
N GLU A 63 -15.25 1.52 -7.05
CA GLU A 63 -16.52 1.38 -6.34
C GLU A 63 -16.61 0.06 -5.55
N ALA A 64 -17.28 0.11 -4.40
CA ALA A 64 -17.43 -1.06 -3.53
C ALA A 64 -18.22 -2.16 -4.26
N GLY A 65 -17.62 -3.35 -4.38
CA GLY A 65 -18.27 -4.54 -4.96
C GLY A 65 -17.70 -5.03 -6.29
N HIS A 66 -16.66 -4.39 -6.84
CA HIS A 66 -16.07 -4.79 -8.11
C HIS A 66 -14.65 -5.34 -8.00
N GLY A 67 -14.58 -6.66 -7.81
CA GLY A 67 -13.52 -7.50 -8.34
C GLY A 67 -12.60 -8.09 -7.30
N LYS A 68 -12.71 -9.41 -7.08
CA LYS A 68 -11.63 -10.20 -6.49
C LYS A 68 -10.40 -10.02 -7.37
N GLY A 69 -9.48 -9.17 -6.96
CA GLY A 69 -8.35 -8.77 -7.76
C GLY A 69 -7.26 -9.83 -7.76
N VAL A 70 -6.20 -9.59 -8.52
CA VAL A 70 -4.97 -10.40 -8.49
C VAL A 70 -4.40 -10.47 -7.07
N ALA A 71 -4.56 -9.40 -6.28
CA ALA A 71 -4.18 -9.35 -4.87
C ALA A 71 -4.94 -10.39 -4.03
N ASP A 72 -6.26 -10.51 -4.20
CA ASP A 72 -7.09 -11.48 -3.47
C ASP A 72 -6.73 -12.93 -3.85
N ALA A 73 -6.52 -13.19 -5.14
CA ALA A 73 -6.10 -14.51 -5.63
C ALA A 73 -4.73 -14.90 -5.05
N SER A 74 -3.79 -13.95 -5.00
CA SER A 74 -2.46 -14.15 -4.39
C SER A 74 -2.58 -14.42 -2.90
N GLY A 75 -3.38 -13.62 -2.17
CA GLY A 75 -3.63 -13.81 -0.74
C GLY A 75 -4.29 -15.15 -0.43
N ALA A 76 -5.30 -15.56 -1.20
CA ALA A 76 -5.95 -16.86 -1.05
C ALA A 76 -5.01 -18.03 -1.33
N THR A 77 -4.15 -17.89 -2.35
CA THR A 77 -3.15 -18.91 -2.69
C THR A 77 -2.14 -19.11 -1.56
N ILE A 78 -1.63 -18.01 -0.98
CA ILE A 78 -0.68 -18.08 0.14
C ILE A 78 -1.34 -18.65 1.39
N LYS A 79 -2.57 -18.24 1.72
CA LYS A 79 -3.31 -18.80 2.86
C LYS A 79 -3.50 -20.30 2.73
N ARG A 80 -3.95 -20.77 1.56
CA ARG A 80 -4.11 -22.20 1.31
C ARG A 80 -2.79 -22.97 1.43
N LEU A 81 -1.69 -22.38 0.96
CA LEU A 81 -0.36 -22.99 1.06
C LEU A 81 0.14 -23.05 2.52
N MET A 82 -0.18 -22.05 3.34
CA MET A 82 0.07 -22.08 4.78
C MET A 82 -0.74 -23.20 5.45
N ASP A 83 -2.04 -23.28 5.18
CA ASP A 83 -2.92 -24.31 5.76
C ASP A 83 -2.42 -25.72 5.42
N GLN A 84 -2.03 -25.94 4.16
CA GLN A 84 -1.43 -27.20 3.71
C GLN A 84 -0.11 -27.48 4.44
N THR A 85 0.76 -26.47 4.58
CA THR A 85 2.06 -26.64 5.24
C THR A 85 1.89 -27.05 6.70
N VAL A 86 0.93 -26.47 7.42
CA VAL A 86 0.59 -26.87 8.79
C VAL A 86 -0.04 -28.27 8.83
N ALA A 87 -0.93 -28.60 7.90
CA ALA A 87 -1.64 -29.88 7.89
C ALA A 87 -0.74 -31.08 7.56
N PHE A 88 0.27 -30.92 6.70
CA PHE A 88 1.15 -32.01 6.27
C PHE A 88 2.31 -32.32 7.23
N HIS A 89 2.59 -31.43 8.19
CA HIS A 89 3.65 -31.61 9.19
C HIS A 89 3.11 -31.43 10.62
N PRO A 90 2.17 -32.27 11.08
CA PRO A 90 1.52 -32.10 12.38
C PRO A 90 2.51 -32.18 13.56
N ASP A 91 3.64 -32.87 13.38
CA ASP A 91 4.70 -32.99 14.38
C ASP A 91 5.70 -31.81 14.35
N GLU A 92 5.73 -31.02 13.27
CA GLU A 92 6.52 -29.79 13.20
C GLU A 92 5.69 -28.61 13.73
N SER A 93 5.91 -28.25 15.01
CA SER A 93 5.31 -27.02 15.52
C SER A 93 6.07 -25.80 14.99
N TYR A 94 5.45 -25.05 14.09
CA TYR A 94 5.95 -23.73 13.71
C TYR A 94 5.83 -22.80 14.93
N ARG A 95 6.95 -22.49 15.56
CA ARG A 95 7.00 -21.77 16.85
C ARG A 95 6.72 -20.29 16.72
N ASN A 96 6.86 -19.73 15.52
CA ASN A 96 6.60 -18.34 15.20
C ASN A 96 6.23 -18.17 13.71
N ALA A 97 5.73 -16.99 13.36
CA ALA A 97 5.30 -16.67 12.00
C ALA A 97 6.44 -16.72 10.97
N THR A 98 7.68 -16.42 11.38
CA THR A 98 8.85 -16.41 10.50
C THR A 98 9.19 -17.81 10.02
N ASP A 99 9.14 -18.80 10.90
CA ASP A 99 9.40 -20.20 10.57
C ASP A 99 8.42 -20.70 9.51
N LEU A 100 7.11 -20.47 9.73
CA LEU A 100 6.07 -20.83 8.77
C LEU A 100 6.26 -20.13 7.42
N ILE A 101 6.55 -18.83 7.42
CA ILE A 101 6.77 -18.07 6.18
C ILE A 101 7.99 -18.59 5.41
N ASN A 102 9.07 -18.98 6.10
CA ASN A 102 10.26 -19.52 5.46
C ASN A 102 9.97 -20.84 4.74
N GLU A 103 9.14 -21.71 5.30
CA GLU A 103 8.70 -22.92 4.61
C GLU A 103 7.79 -22.62 3.41
N VAL A 104 6.84 -21.69 3.58
CA VAL A 104 5.94 -21.27 2.48
C VAL A 104 6.73 -20.68 1.32
N LYS A 105 7.77 -19.88 1.58
CA LYS A 105 8.66 -19.29 0.56
C LYS A 105 9.31 -20.34 -0.34
N LYS A 106 9.63 -21.54 0.18
CA LYS A 106 10.21 -22.62 -0.63
C LYS A 106 9.21 -23.23 -1.62
N LYS A 107 7.91 -23.03 -1.38
CA LYS A 107 6.81 -23.65 -2.12
C LYS A 107 6.07 -22.68 -3.05
N THR A 108 6.52 -21.43 -3.18
CA THR A 108 5.88 -20.41 -4.03
C THR A 108 6.87 -19.48 -4.70
N ASN A 109 6.53 -18.98 -5.89
CA ASN A 109 7.27 -17.91 -6.57
C ASN A 109 6.84 -16.50 -6.13
N ILE A 110 5.80 -16.40 -5.29
CA ILE A 110 5.34 -15.12 -4.73
C ILE A 110 6.37 -14.66 -3.70
N LYS A 111 6.91 -13.45 -3.87
CA LYS A 111 7.86 -12.87 -2.93
C LYS A 111 7.13 -12.46 -1.65
N LEU A 112 7.48 -13.12 -0.55
CA LEU A 112 6.94 -12.83 0.78
C LEU A 112 7.93 -12.04 1.62
N PHE A 113 7.44 -11.00 2.27
CA PHE A 113 8.19 -10.16 3.20
C PHE A 113 7.57 -10.27 4.59
N THR A 114 8.41 -10.26 5.61
CA THR A 114 8.02 -10.30 7.02
C THR A 114 8.49 -9.02 7.68
N TYR A 115 7.64 -8.41 8.50
CA TYR A 115 7.96 -7.20 9.23
C TYR A 115 7.61 -7.38 10.69
N SER A 116 8.49 -6.93 11.57
CA SER A 116 8.26 -6.84 12.99
C SER A 116 7.30 -5.69 13.32
N ARG A 117 6.74 -5.69 14.53
CA ARG A 117 5.88 -4.59 14.98
C ARG A 117 6.68 -3.30 15.12
N GLU A 118 7.93 -3.41 15.56
CA GLU A 118 8.86 -2.30 15.72
C GLU A 118 9.17 -1.63 14.37
N GLU A 119 9.34 -2.41 13.30
CA GLU A 119 9.52 -1.88 11.94
C GLU A 119 8.29 -1.08 11.47
N ILE A 120 7.08 -1.60 11.74
CA ILE A 120 5.83 -0.91 11.41
C ILE A 120 5.67 0.38 12.24
N ASP A 121 5.95 0.31 13.54
CA ASP A 121 5.81 1.44 14.46
C ASP A 121 6.87 2.53 14.21
N SER A 122 8.05 2.16 13.71
CA SER A 122 9.09 3.12 13.33
C SER A 122 8.63 4.07 12.22
N LEU A 123 7.85 3.56 11.25
CA LEU A 123 7.25 4.37 10.19
C LEU A 123 6.25 5.39 10.76
N LYS A 124 5.52 4.98 11.80
CA LYS A 124 4.50 5.82 12.47
C LYS A 124 5.10 7.03 13.17
N LYS A 125 6.29 6.89 13.76
CA LYS A 125 6.98 7.97 14.48
C LYS A 125 7.33 9.18 13.59
N ASN A 126 7.44 8.96 12.29
CA ASN A 126 7.79 9.99 11.31
C ASN A 126 6.57 10.76 10.76
N ILE A 127 5.36 10.44 11.22
CA ILE A 127 4.13 11.10 10.76
C ILE A 127 3.88 12.33 11.65
N PRO A 128 3.84 13.56 11.10
CA PRO A 128 3.51 14.76 11.86
C PRO A 128 2.02 14.78 12.25
N SER A 129 1.61 15.79 13.01
CA SER A 129 0.18 15.99 13.30
C SER A 129 -0.58 16.38 12.02
N LEU A 130 -1.28 15.42 11.41
CA LEU A 130 -1.99 15.65 10.15
C LEU A 130 -3.42 16.15 10.38
N THR A 131 -3.84 17.11 9.55
CA THR A 131 -5.24 17.55 9.47
C THR A 131 -6.04 16.67 8.50
N ALA A 132 -7.31 16.42 8.82
CA ALA A 132 -8.21 15.69 7.92
C ALA A 132 -8.57 16.55 6.71
N ILE A 133 -8.67 15.93 5.54
CA ILE A 133 -8.95 16.65 4.30
C ILE A 133 -10.44 16.60 4.02
N LYS A 134 -11.05 17.79 3.99
CA LYS A 134 -12.48 17.95 3.74
C LYS A 134 -12.83 17.41 2.35
N GLY A 135 -13.84 16.57 2.27
CA GLY A 135 -14.26 15.95 1.00
C GLY A 135 -13.38 14.79 0.53
N ALA A 136 -12.35 14.37 1.29
CA ALA A 136 -11.52 13.22 0.90
C ALA A 136 -12.32 11.93 0.66
N ALA A 137 -13.43 11.77 1.38
CA ALA A 137 -14.30 10.61 1.28
C ALA A 137 -15.00 10.48 -0.09
N SER A 138 -15.20 11.58 -0.83
CA SER A 138 -15.85 11.57 -2.14
C SER A 138 -14.89 11.45 -3.33
N LEU A 139 -13.57 11.45 -3.07
CA LEU A 139 -12.57 11.38 -4.12
C LEU A 139 -12.53 10.00 -4.77
N HIS A 140 -12.60 9.95 -6.09
CA HIS A 140 -12.39 8.76 -6.91
C HIS A 140 -10.92 8.60 -7.34
N GLU A 141 -10.20 9.71 -7.46
CA GLU A 141 -8.77 9.72 -7.78
C GLU A 141 -8.05 10.78 -6.95
N VAL A 142 -6.84 10.45 -6.49
CA VAL A 142 -5.88 11.40 -5.95
C VAL A 142 -4.58 11.29 -6.72
N THR A 143 -4.10 12.40 -7.25
CA THR A 143 -2.80 12.50 -7.95
C THR A 143 -1.88 13.41 -7.16
N VAL A 144 -0.67 12.94 -6.86
CA VAL A 144 0.40 13.73 -6.26
C VAL A 144 1.57 13.82 -7.21
N LYS A 145 1.98 15.04 -7.53
CA LYS A 145 3.14 15.32 -8.39
C LYS A 145 4.45 15.37 -7.57
N PRO A 146 5.61 15.21 -8.23
CA PRO A 146 6.92 15.30 -7.55
C PRO A 146 7.17 16.63 -6.83
N ASP A 147 6.58 17.73 -7.33
CA ASP A 147 6.64 19.07 -6.73
C ASP A 147 5.80 19.20 -5.43
N GLY A 148 5.09 18.13 -5.03
CA GLY A 148 4.24 18.10 -3.86
C GLY A 148 2.83 18.62 -4.08
N ALA A 149 2.47 19.04 -5.31
CA ALA A 149 1.12 19.44 -5.65
C ALA A 149 0.17 18.22 -5.63
N VAL A 150 -0.98 18.37 -4.99
CA VAL A 150 -1.98 17.29 -4.85
C VAL A 150 -3.28 17.69 -5.52
N TYR A 151 -3.81 16.77 -6.32
CA TYR A 151 -5.03 16.95 -7.11
C TYR A 151 -6.01 15.85 -6.76
N GLY A 152 -7.29 16.20 -6.71
CA GLY A 152 -8.39 15.28 -6.48
C GLY A 152 -9.39 15.31 -7.63
N LYS A 153 -9.98 14.16 -7.94
CA LYS A 153 -11.17 14.07 -8.80
C LYS A 153 -12.32 13.46 -8.04
N ASP A 154 -13.48 14.09 -8.16
CA ASP A 154 -14.73 13.63 -7.55
C ASP A 154 -15.48 12.61 -8.41
N THR A 155 -15.11 12.40 -9.68
CA THR A 155 -15.66 11.36 -10.57
C THR A 155 -14.61 10.89 -11.58
N SER A 156 -14.81 9.71 -12.18
CA SER A 156 -13.90 9.14 -13.19
C SER A 156 -13.75 10.00 -14.47
N PHE A 157 -14.68 10.93 -14.70
CA PHE A 157 -14.71 11.84 -15.86
C PHE A 157 -14.73 13.33 -15.45
N GLY A 158 -14.50 13.64 -14.16
CA GLY A 158 -14.61 14.99 -13.62
C GLY A 158 -13.36 15.85 -13.82
N THR A 159 -13.53 17.17 -13.75
CA THR A 159 -12.43 18.14 -13.74
C THR A 159 -11.53 17.94 -12.52
N GLU A 160 -10.22 17.90 -12.74
CA GLU A 160 -9.22 17.90 -11.66
C GLU A 160 -9.33 19.20 -10.86
N ARG A 161 -9.38 19.09 -9.53
CA ARG A 161 -9.22 20.23 -8.63
C ARG A 161 -7.95 20.09 -7.81
N LEU A 162 -7.26 21.20 -7.63
CA LEU A 162 -6.15 21.28 -6.70
C LEU A 162 -6.69 21.09 -5.27
N LEU A 163 -6.07 20.21 -4.51
CA LEU A 163 -6.33 20.04 -3.08
C LEU A 163 -5.21 20.74 -2.32
N GLU A 164 -5.54 21.82 -1.63
CA GLU A 164 -4.60 22.46 -0.71
C GLU A 164 -4.40 21.57 0.52
N LEU A 165 -3.29 20.83 0.53
CA LEU A 165 -2.92 19.97 1.63
C LEU A 165 -1.88 20.69 2.52
N ASN A 166 -2.41 21.43 3.50
CA ASN A 166 -1.63 21.99 4.59
C ASN A 166 -1.39 20.88 5.62
N PHE A 167 -0.23 20.23 5.52
CA PHE A 167 0.28 19.28 6.50
C PHE A 167 1.40 19.91 7.31
#